data_AF-A0A2V8FNC6-F1
#
_entry.id   AF-A0A2V8FNC6-F1
#
_cell.length_a   1.000
_cell.length_b   1.000
_cell.length_c   1.000
_cell.angle_alpha   90.00
_cell.angle_beta   90.00
_cell.angle_gamma   90.00
#
_symmetry.space_group_name_H-M   'P 1'
#
loop_
_entity.id
_entity.type
_entity.pdbx_description
1 polymer ?
#
loop_
_entity_poly.entity_id
_entity_poly.type
_entity_poly.pdbx_seq_one_letter_code
_entity_poly.pdbx_strand_id
1 'polypeptide(L)'
;MQVFSNIIDPASCGGVAPCLGAFTSDIIAALERVYAVAPQYNIAAVNMSLGGGSFSEPCDDEPYKPIIDSLRAIGIATVVASGNNGWTRSMATPGCISSAVSVGSTDEQ
;
A
#
# COMPACT_ATOMS: atom_id res chain seq x y z
N MET A 1 4.48 -8.64 8.87
CA MET A 1 4.92 -7.28 9.22
C MET A 1 3.71 -6.50 9.67
N GLN A 2 3.72 -5.88 10.84
CA GLN A 2 2.57 -5.08 11.30
C GLN A 2 2.76 -3.61 10.93
N VAL A 3 1.74 -3.00 10.33
CA VAL A 3 1.75 -1.59 9.88
C VAL A 3 0.57 -0.78 10.41
N PHE A 4 -0.47 -1.44 10.93
CA PHE A 4 -1.61 -0.74 11.49
C PHE A 4 -1.38 -0.36 12.95
N SER A 5 -1.81 0.83 13.30
CA SER A 5 -1.71 1.44 14.61
C SER A 5 -3.08 1.88 15.10
N ASN A 6 -3.26 1.87 16.42
CA ASN A 6 -4.40 2.53 17.05
C ASN A 6 -4.12 4.03 17.08
N ILE A 7 -4.80 4.79 16.22
CA ILE A 7 -4.61 6.23 16.09
C ILE A 7 -5.61 6.92 17.04
N ILE A 8 -5.07 7.68 17.98
CA ILE A 8 -5.86 8.39 19.01
C ILE A 8 -6.08 9.87 18.69
N ASP A 9 -5.41 10.40 17.67
CA ASP A 9 -5.57 11.77 17.22
C ASP A 9 -6.81 11.91 16.31
N PRO A 10 -7.83 12.70 16.68
CA PRO A 10 -9.04 12.87 15.86
C PRO A 10 -8.77 13.44 14.47
N ALA A 11 -7.76 14.31 14.29
CA ALA A 11 -7.44 14.89 12.99
C ALA A 11 -6.98 13.83 12.00
N SER A 12 -6.16 12.88 12.48
CA SER A 12 -5.72 11.71 11.72
C SER A 12 -6.82 10.68 11.45
N CYS A 13 -7.94 10.74 12.19
CA CYS A 13 -9.07 9.82 12.07
C CYS A 13 -10.31 10.40 11.36
N GLY A 14 -10.19 11.57 10.71
CA GLY A 14 -11.35 12.21 10.05
C GLY A 14 -12.40 12.73 11.04
N GLY A 15 -11.99 13.07 12.25
CA GLY A 15 -12.80 13.76 13.27
C GLY A 15 -13.23 12.90 14.46
N VAL A 16 -13.10 11.57 14.39
CA VAL A 16 -13.51 10.66 15.48
C VAL A 16 -12.41 9.64 15.78
N ALA A 17 -11.82 9.75 16.97
CA ALA A 17 -10.81 8.81 17.47
C ALA A 17 -11.36 7.97 18.65
N PRO A 18 -10.84 6.75 18.90
CA PRO A 18 -9.75 6.10 18.18
C PRO A 18 -10.19 5.51 16.84
N CYS A 19 -9.26 5.41 15.89
CA CYS A 19 -9.46 4.69 14.63
C CYS A 19 -8.27 3.77 14.33
N LEU A 20 -8.52 2.78 13.47
CA LEU A 20 -7.46 1.93 12.91
C LEU A 20 -6.92 2.60 11.64
N GLY A 21 -5.61 2.80 11.57
CA GLY A 21 -4.96 3.34 10.39
C GLY A 21 -3.51 2.88 10.27
N ALA A 22 -2.88 3.15 9.15
CA ALA A 22 -1.47 2.85 8.92
C ALA A 22 -0.75 4.12 8.48
N PHE A 23 0.35 4.45 9.14
CA PHE A 23 1.16 5.59 8.74
C PHE A 23 2.00 5.23 7.52
N THR A 24 2.19 6.20 6.63
CA THR A 24 3.07 6.07 5.45
C THR A 24 4.46 5.60 5.86
N SER A 25 5.02 6.13 6.95
CA SER A 25 6.31 5.71 7.48
C SER A 25 6.36 4.24 7.88
N ASP A 26 5.30 3.73 8.54
CA ASP A 26 5.24 2.34 8.99
C ASP A 26 5.12 1.37 7.80
N ILE A 27 4.36 1.75 6.78
CA ILE A 27 4.26 0.99 5.53
C ILE A 27 5.63 0.93 4.83
N ILE A 28 6.32 2.07 4.68
CA ILE A 28 7.65 2.12 4.05
C ILE A 28 8.66 1.30 4.85
N ALA A 29 8.72 1.47 6.17
CA ALA A 29 9.63 0.72 7.04
C ALA A 29 9.38 -0.79 6.97
N ALA A 30 8.11 -1.22 6.84
CA ALA A 30 7.79 -2.62 6.64
C ALA A 30 8.29 -3.16 5.30
N LEU A 31 8.15 -2.38 4.21
CA LEU A 31 8.66 -2.75 2.88
C LEU A 31 10.20 -2.78 2.85
N GLU A 32 10.87 -1.82 3.49
CA GLU A 32 12.33 -1.82 3.67
C GLU A 32 12.80 -3.05 4.45
N ARG A 33 12.06 -3.44 5.49
CA ARG A 33 12.39 -4.65 6.23
C ARG A 33 12.17 -5.91 5.40
N VAL A 34 11.16 -5.98 4.53
CA VAL A 34 11.02 -7.07 3.54
C VAL A 34 12.25 -7.10 2.62
N TYR A 35 12.65 -5.96 2.07
CA TYR A 35 13.83 -5.86 1.22
C TYR A 35 15.10 -6.36 1.93
N ALA A 36 15.31 -5.95 3.19
CA ALA A 36 16.47 -6.33 3.97
C ALA A 36 16.55 -7.84 4.29
N VAL A 37 15.41 -8.53 4.41
CA VAL A 37 15.37 -9.97 4.69
C VAL A 37 15.23 -10.84 3.45
N ALA A 38 14.95 -10.25 2.28
CA ALA A 38 14.81 -10.98 1.03
C ALA A 38 15.98 -11.92 0.69
N PRO A 39 17.25 -11.62 1.00
CA PRO A 39 18.35 -12.57 0.77
C PRO A 39 18.28 -13.83 1.65
N GLN A 40 17.53 -13.80 2.76
CA GLN A 40 17.42 -14.88 3.74
C GLN A 40 16.17 -15.74 3.52
N TYR A 41 15.18 -15.24 2.79
CA TYR A 41 13.89 -15.89 2.59
C TYR A 41 13.49 -15.84 1.11
N ASN A 42 12.89 -16.90 0.59
CA ASN A 42 12.35 -16.89 -0.76
C ASN A 42 11.00 -16.14 -0.81
N ILE A 43 11.06 -14.81 -0.76
CA ILE A 43 9.88 -13.95 -0.80
C ILE A 43 9.50 -13.70 -2.26
N ALA A 44 8.32 -14.17 -2.67
CA ALA A 44 7.82 -13.93 -4.03
C ALA A 44 7.03 -12.62 -4.16
N ALA A 45 6.31 -12.24 -3.09
CA ALA A 45 5.43 -11.08 -3.12
C ALA A 45 5.18 -10.48 -1.74
N VAL A 46 4.71 -9.23 -1.73
CA VAL A 46 4.13 -8.52 -0.59
C VAL A 46 2.67 -8.20 -0.92
N ASN A 47 1.74 -8.59 -0.06
CA ASN A 47 0.32 -8.26 -0.19
C ASN A 47 -0.05 -7.09 0.74
N MET A 48 -0.61 -6.02 0.17
CA MET A 48 -1.01 -4.80 0.87
C MET A 48 -2.50 -4.51 0.63
N SER A 49 -3.36 -5.06 1.48
CA SER A 49 -4.80 -4.79 1.49
C SER A 49 -5.13 -3.52 2.26
N LEU A 50 -4.57 -2.41 1.80
CA LEU A 50 -4.72 -1.07 2.35
C LEU A 50 -4.71 -0.06 1.21
N GLY A 51 -5.19 1.14 1.50
CA GLY A 51 -5.05 2.26 0.58
C GLY A 51 -5.75 3.51 1.08
N GLY A 52 -5.35 4.66 0.53
CA GLY A 52 -5.96 5.96 0.80
C GLY A 52 -5.84 6.91 -0.39
N GLY A 53 -6.40 8.11 -0.26
CA GLY A 53 -6.40 9.10 -1.34
C GLY A 53 -7.17 8.67 -2.58
N SER A 54 -7.18 9.51 -3.62
CA SER A 54 -7.83 9.25 -4.91
C SER A 54 -6.99 9.81 -6.03
N PHE A 55 -6.47 8.94 -6.89
CA PHE A 55 -5.56 9.29 -7.98
C PHE A 55 -6.14 8.82 -9.31
N SER A 56 -6.33 9.73 -10.26
CA SER A 56 -6.85 9.42 -11.61
C SER A 56 -5.75 9.01 -12.60
N GLU A 57 -4.49 9.25 -12.23
CA GLU A 57 -3.28 8.92 -12.99
C GLU A 57 -2.31 8.14 -12.08
N PRO A 58 -1.26 7.51 -12.63
CA PRO A 58 -0.23 6.87 -11.82
C PRO A 58 0.35 7.83 -10.78
N CYS A 59 0.43 7.39 -9.52
CA CYS A 59 0.86 8.21 -8.39
C CYS A 59 2.34 7.99 -8.06
N ASP A 60 3.21 8.06 -9.07
CA ASP A 60 4.63 7.72 -8.94
C ASP A 60 5.44 8.76 -8.12
N ASP A 61 4.86 9.93 -7.85
CA ASP A 61 5.41 10.93 -6.94
C ASP A 61 5.14 10.61 -5.45
N GLU A 62 4.33 9.58 -5.15
CA GLU A 62 4.05 9.15 -3.79
C GLU A 62 5.27 8.45 -3.15
N PRO A 63 5.48 8.61 -1.83
CA PRO A 63 6.70 8.18 -1.14
C PRO A 63 6.92 6.66 -1.13
N TYR A 64 5.93 5.86 -1.50
CA TYR A 64 6.09 4.41 -1.61
C TYR A 64 6.83 3.98 -2.88
N LYS A 65 6.87 4.83 -3.93
CA LYS A 65 7.43 4.48 -5.24
C LYS A 65 8.86 3.93 -5.18
N PRO A 66 9.83 4.56 -4.48
CA PRO A 66 11.22 4.11 -4.50
C PRO A 66 11.41 2.70 -3.91
N ILE A 67 10.70 2.39 -2.82
CA ILE A 67 10.83 1.07 -2.18
C ILE A 67 10.08 -0.02 -2.96
N ILE A 68 8.93 0.31 -3.57
CA ILE A 68 8.22 -0.61 -4.46
C ILE A 68 9.06 -0.95 -5.69
N ASP A 69 9.72 0.05 -6.29
CA ASP A 69 10.66 -0.18 -7.40
C ASP A 69 11.84 -1.05 -7.01
N SER A 70 12.39 -0.82 -5.82
CA SER A 70 13.51 -1.62 -5.28
C SER A 70 13.12 -3.08 -5.07
N LEU A 71 11.91 -3.35 -4.56
CA LEU A 71 11.37 -4.70 -4.42
C LEU A 71 11.14 -5.36 -5.79
N ARG A 72 10.57 -4.62 -6.75
CA ARG A 72 10.36 -5.12 -8.12
C ARG A 72 11.69 -5.46 -8.79
N ALA A 73 12.73 -4.65 -8.60
CA ALA A 73 14.06 -4.87 -9.20
C ALA A 73 14.73 -6.17 -8.72
N ILE A 74 14.39 -6.65 -7.52
CA ILE A 74 14.86 -7.94 -7.00
C ILE A 74 13.84 -9.08 -7.18
N GLY A 75 12.79 -8.86 -7.98
CA GLY A 75 11.81 -9.89 -8.35
C GLY A 75 10.70 -10.11 -7.32
N ILE A 76 10.49 -9.21 -6.37
CA ILE A 76 9.41 -9.28 -5.39
C ILE A 76 8.24 -8.43 -5.87
N ALA A 77 7.09 -9.06 -6.14
CA ALA A 77 5.89 -8.35 -6.58
C ALA A 77 5.19 -7.66 -5.39
N THR A 78 4.83 -6.40 -5.53
CA THR A 78 3.95 -5.72 -4.55
C THR A 78 2.52 -5.72 -5.08
N VAL A 79 1.64 -6.48 -4.42
CA VAL A 79 0.23 -6.65 -4.78
C VAL A 79 -0.61 -5.80 -3.85
N VAL A 80 -1.40 -4.87 -4.39
CA VAL A 80 -2.03 -3.79 -3.63
C VAL A 80 -3.49 -3.63 -4.05
N ALA A 81 -4.37 -3.35 -3.09
CA ALA A 81 -5.77 -3.06 -3.39
C ALA A 81 -5.90 -1.74 -4.19
N SER A 82 -6.78 -1.73 -5.21
CA SER A 82 -7.10 -0.52 -5.98
C SER A 82 -7.95 0.49 -5.20
N GLY A 83 -8.60 0.06 -4.12
CA GLY A 83 -9.49 0.85 -3.27
C GLY A 83 -10.95 0.35 -3.30
N ASN A 84 -11.72 0.69 -2.26
CA ASN A 84 -13.09 0.21 -2.03
C ASN A 84 -14.15 1.33 -2.08
N ASN A 85 -13.80 2.48 -2.66
CA ASN A 85 -14.63 3.69 -2.62
C ASN A 85 -15.67 3.77 -3.75
N GLY A 86 -15.71 2.78 -4.66
CA GLY A 86 -16.62 2.76 -5.81
C GLY A 86 -16.22 3.71 -6.94
N TRP A 87 -14.97 4.19 -6.95
CA TRP A 87 -14.47 5.04 -8.04
C TRP A 87 -14.28 4.26 -9.33
N THR A 88 -14.66 4.87 -10.45
CA THR A 88 -14.58 4.27 -11.79
C THR A 88 -13.39 4.78 -12.61
N ARG A 89 -12.78 5.90 -12.18
CA ARG A 89 -11.68 6.58 -12.88
C ARG A 89 -10.52 6.97 -11.95
N SER A 90 -10.47 6.42 -10.75
CA SER A 90 -9.39 6.67 -9.81
C SER A 90 -9.12 5.46 -8.93
N MET A 91 -7.90 5.41 -8.39
CA MET A 91 -7.41 4.37 -7.49
C MET A 91 -6.82 4.99 -6.23
N ALA A 92 -6.70 4.18 -5.17
CA ALA A 92 -6.02 4.54 -3.94
C ALA A 92 -4.49 4.36 -4.05
N THR A 93 -3.71 5.16 -3.32
CA THR A 93 -2.27 4.91 -3.07
C THR A 93 -2.13 3.84 -1.97
N PRO A 94 -1.15 2.90 -2.05
CA PRO A 94 -0.12 2.75 -3.08
C PRO A 94 -0.56 1.96 -4.34
N GLY A 95 -1.84 1.57 -4.47
CA GLY A 95 -2.34 0.80 -5.61
C GLY A 95 -2.23 1.51 -6.97
N CYS A 96 -2.11 2.84 -6.97
CA CYS A 96 -1.88 3.64 -8.17
C CYS A 96 -0.40 3.73 -8.62
N ILE A 97 0.54 3.12 -7.91
CA ILE A 97 1.96 3.12 -8.30
C ILE A 97 2.18 2.23 -9.51
N SER A 98 2.84 2.75 -10.55
CA SER A 98 2.97 2.09 -11.86
C SER A 98 3.69 0.75 -11.82
N SER A 99 4.57 0.54 -10.85
CA SER A 99 5.34 -0.70 -10.66
C SER A 99 4.64 -1.74 -9.78
N ALA A 100 3.56 -1.36 -9.09
CA ALA A 100 2.75 -2.25 -8.26
C ALA A 100 1.72 -3.02 -9.10
N VAL A 101 1.32 -4.20 -8.61
CA VAL A 101 0.19 -4.95 -9.15
C VAL A 101 -1.07 -4.50 -8.41
N SER A 102 -1.89 -3.69 -9.07
CA SER A 102 -3.17 -3.22 -8.53
C SER A 102 -4.27 -4.27 -8.71
N VAL A 103 -5.05 -4.51 -7.66
CA VAL A 103 -6.10 -5.54 -7.62
C VAL A 103 -7.46 -4.92 -7.28
N GLY A 104 -8.42 -5.08 -8.19
CA GLY A 104 -9.83 -4.78 -7.98
C GLY A 104 -10.63 -6.00 -7.52
N SER A 105 -11.89 -5.78 -7.13
CA SER A 105 -12.81 -6.83 -6.69
C SER A 105 -13.93 -7.04 -7.70
N THR A 106 -14.26 -8.31 -7.98
CA THR A 106 -15.44 -8.74 -8.74
C THR A 106 -16.28 -9.69 -7.87
N ASP A 107 -17.53 -9.94 -8.27
CA ASP A 107 -18.40 -10.94 -7.64
C ASP A 107 -18.32 -12.31 -8.36
N GLU A 108 -18.91 -13.32 -7.72
CA GLU A 108 -19.13 -14.63 -8.33
C GLU A 108 -20.44 -14.55 -9.15
N GLN A 109 -20.36 -14.92 -10.43
CA GLN A 109 -21.50 -14.92 -11.37
C GLN A 109 -22.37 -16.18 -11.24
#